data_AF-A0A4Q5SL58-F1
#
_entry.id   AF-A0A4Q5SL58-F1
#
_cell.length_a   1.000
_cell.length_b   1.000
_cell.length_c   1.000
_cell.angle_alpha   90.00
_cell.angle_beta   90.00
_cell.angle_gamma   90.00
#
_symmetry.space_group_name_H-M   'P 1'
#
loop_
_entity.id
_entity.type
_entity.pdbx_description
1 polymer ?
#
loop_
_entity_poly.entity_id
_entity_poly.type
_entity_poly.pdbx_seq_one_letter_code
_entity_poly.pdbx_strand_id
1 'polypeptide(L)'
;MPIRNHIEAIVQQIDSNLHFAYGTANELNQLADSMTFPCAFMYTVQPVILSPQINGAVDNLFTFYIEFLYKTEFGQYTSDNETYVAQALQMANRFIVQAAKYRNGEVRFFKVKAGDKAQCVPVYNKFDVNTTGIGLTITLATANS
;
A
#
# COMPACT_ATOMS: atom_id res chain seq x y z
N MET A 1 -9.04 14.27 -6.69
CA MET A 1 -7.70 13.72 -6.97
C MET A 1 -7.83 12.20 -7.06
N PRO A 2 -7.14 11.49 -7.97
CA PRO A 2 -7.20 10.02 -8.04
C PRO A 2 -6.80 9.38 -6.72
N ILE A 3 -7.43 8.25 -6.36
CA ILE A 3 -7.16 7.52 -5.11
C ILE A 3 -5.67 7.23 -4.91
N ARG A 4 -4.95 6.87 -5.98
CA ARG A 4 -3.51 6.58 -5.98
C ARG A 4 -2.68 7.73 -5.39
N ASN A 5 -3.04 8.98 -5.66
CA ASN A 5 -2.29 10.13 -5.17
C ASN A 5 -2.52 10.35 -3.66
N HIS A 6 -3.70 9.97 -3.14
CA HIS A 6 -3.94 9.96 -1.70
C HIS A 6 -3.12 8.86 -1.01
N ILE A 7 -3.03 7.68 -1.63
CA ILE A 7 -2.18 6.59 -1.15
C ILE A 7 -0.70 7.00 -1.18
N GLU A 8 -0.22 7.57 -2.28
CA GLU A 8 1.13 8.11 -2.42
C GLU A 8 1.44 9.16 -1.34
N ALA A 9 0.52 10.10 -1.09
CA ALA A 9 0.69 11.09 -0.02
C ALA A 9 0.82 10.43 1.37
N ILE A 10 0.07 9.35 1.64
CA ILE A 10 0.21 8.58 2.89
C ILE A 10 1.58 7.89 2.96
N VAL A 11 2.03 7.27 1.86
CA VAL A 11 3.34 6.62 1.75
C VAL A 11 4.46 7.62 2.06
N GLN A 12 4.39 8.83 1.51
CA GLN A 12 5.37 9.89 1.77
C GLN A 12 5.31 10.45 3.21
N GLN A 13 4.16 10.33 3.89
CA GLN A 13 4.01 10.75 5.29
C GLN A 13 4.56 9.74 6.30
N ILE A 14 4.61 8.45 5.96
CA ILE A 14 5.11 7.41 6.88
C ILE A 14 6.63 7.32 6.87
N ASP A 15 7.27 7.60 5.73
CA ASP A 15 8.72 7.65 5.56
C ASP A 15 9.06 8.45 4.29
N SER A 16 9.84 9.52 4.43
CA SER A 16 10.24 10.37 3.31
C SER A 16 11.24 9.71 2.36
N ASN A 17 11.89 8.62 2.78
CA ASN A 17 12.80 7.83 1.95
C ASN A 17 12.08 6.64 1.29
N LEU A 18 10.79 6.44 1.55
CA LEU A 18 10.01 5.39 0.94
C LEU A 18 9.50 5.84 -0.43
N HIS A 19 10.05 5.23 -1.48
CA HIS A 19 9.62 5.51 -2.84
C HIS A 19 8.27 4.87 -3.14
N PHE A 20 7.58 5.35 -4.17
CA PHE A 20 6.26 4.86 -4.56
C PHE A 20 6.21 4.58 -6.07
N ALA A 21 5.69 3.42 -6.44
CA ALA A 21 5.38 3.07 -7.83
C ALA A 21 3.95 2.53 -7.92
N TYR A 22 3.27 2.85 -9.02
CA TYR A 22 1.90 2.43 -9.29
C TYR A 22 1.77 1.89 -10.72
N GLY A 23 1.16 0.72 -10.86
CA GLY A 23 0.96 0.13 -12.19
C GLY A 23 0.43 -1.30 -12.16
N THR A 24 0.36 -1.90 -13.34
CA THR A 24 0.17 -3.34 -13.52
C THR A 24 1.41 -4.11 -13.08
N ALA A 25 1.29 -5.42 -12.85
CA ALA A 25 2.44 -6.25 -12.47
C ALA A 25 3.62 -6.13 -13.44
N ASN A 26 3.35 -6.04 -14.75
CA ASN A 26 4.37 -5.90 -15.78
C ASN A 26 5.08 -4.53 -15.72
N GLU A 27 4.30 -3.45 -15.57
CA GLU A 27 4.87 -2.10 -15.45
C GLU A 27 5.70 -1.97 -14.17
N LEU A 28 5.21 -2.51 -13.05
CA LEU A 28 5.93 -2.48 -11.79
C LEU A 28 7.23 -3.30 -11.85
N ASN A 29 7.24 -4.45 -12.54
CA ASN A 29 8.47 -5.22 -12.77
C ASN A 29 9.50 -4.41 -13.56
N GLN A 30 9.08 -3.72 -14.62
CA GLN A 30 9.96 -2.86 -15.42
C GLN A 30 10.49 -1.66 -14.63
N LEU A 31 9.66 -1.07 -13.77
CA LEU A 31 10.06 0.07 -12.95
C LEU A 31 11.04 -0.36 -11.84
N ALA A 32 10.90 -1.57 -11.29
CA ALA A 32 11.64 -2.03 -10.11
C ALA A 32 13.17 -1.86 -10.23
N ASP A 33 13.75 -2.07 -11.41
CA ASP A 33 15.19 -1.90 -11.65
C ASP A 33 15.68 -0.45 -11.51
N SER A 34 14.79 0.52 -11.76
CA SER A 34 15.09 1.96 -11.70
C SER A 34 14.71 2.61 -10.38
N MET A 35 13.99 1.89 -9.51
CA MET A 35 13.53 2.42 -8.23
C MET A 35 14.63 2.36 -7.17
N THR A 36 14.60 3.35 -6.28
CA THR A 36 15.38 3.32 -5.05
C THR A 36 14.57 2.64 -3.95
N PHE A 37 15.19 1.73 -3.21
CA PHE A 37 14.56 0.98 -2.13
C PHE A 37 14.90 1.61 -0.77
N PRO A 38 13.99 1.57 0.23
CA PRO A 38 12.71 0.86 0.22
C PRO A 38 11.66 1.51 -0.67
N CYS A 39 10.79 0.68 -1.26
CA CYS A 39 9.76 1.14 -2.20
C CYS A 39 8.41 0.46 -1.94
N ALA A 40 7.34 1.25 -2.06
CA ALA A 40 5.96 0.82 -1.99
C ALA A 40 5.39 0.66 -3.41
N PHE A 41 5.09 -0.57 -3.79
CA PHE A 41 4.55 -0.93 -5.10
C PHE A 41 3.04 -1.17 -5.00
N MET A 42 2.25 -0.23 -5.52
CA MET A 42 0.80 -0.32 -5.51
C MET A 42 0.28 -0.84 -6.85
N TYR A 43 -0.51 -1.89 -6.81
CA TYR A 43 -1.13 -2.44 -8.01
C TYR A 43 -2.36 -1.62 -8.39
N THR A 44 -2.75 -1.68 -9.66
CA THR A 44 -3.99 -1.05 -10.14
C THR A 44 -5.16 -1.41 -9.24
N VAL A 45 -5.89 -0.39 -8.78
CA VAL A 45 -7.05 -0.57 -7.89
C VAL A 45 -8.13 -1.32 -8.65
N GLN A 46 -8.82 -2.23 -7.97
CA GLN A 46 -10.02 -2.86 -8.53
C GLN A 46 -11.10 -1.80 -8.83
N PRO A 47 -12.06 -2.08 -9.73
CA PRO A 47 -13.16 -1.16 -10.01
C PRO A 47 -13.86 -0.71 -8.72
N VAL A 48 -14.21 0.57 -8.64
CA VAL A 48 -14.89 1.16 -7.47
C VAL A 48 -16.27 0.51 -7.32
N ILE A 49 -16.50 -0.12 -6.18
CA ILE A 49 -17.82 -0.66 -5.84
C ILE A 49 -18.64 0.48 -5.24
N LEU A 50 -19.61 0.97 -6.01
CA LEU A 50 -20.59 1.95 -5.56
C LEU A 50 -21.66 1.23 -4.74
N SER A 51 -21.84 1.59 -3.47
CA SER A 51 -22.96 1.10 -2.66
C SER A 51 -24.18 2.03 -2.84
N PRO A 52 -25.25 1.61 -3.52
CA PRO A 52 -26.46 2.42 -3.62
C PRO A 52 -27.14 2.47 -2.25
N GLN A 53 -27.21 3.65 -1.64
CA GLN A 53 -28.08 3.89 -0.49
C GLN A 53 -29.19 4.88 -0.86
N ILE A 54 -30.39 4.63 -0.34
CA ILE A 54 -31.61 5.40 -0.62
C ILE A 54 -31.64 6.74 0.16
N ASN A 55 -30.80 6.92 1.19
CA ASN A 55 -30.88 8.05 2.14
C ASN A 55 -29.58 8.89 2.26
N GLY A 56 -28.88 9.16 1.16
CA GLY A 56 -28.11 10.41 1.04
C GLY A 56 -26.60 10.40 1.33
N ALA A 57 -25.95 9.27 1.58
CA ALA A 57 -24.48 9.20 1.60
C ALA A 57 -23.95 7.93 0.91
N VAL A 58 -23.19 8.11 -0.18
CA VAL A 58 -22.55 7.00 -0.93
C VAL A 58 -21.10 6.87 -0.48
N ASP A 59 -20.81 6.00 0.48
CA ASP A 59 -19.42 5.65 0.81
C ASP A 59 -18.83 4.80 -0.33
N ASN A 60 -17.71 5.25 -0.91
CA ASN A 60 -16.98 4.46 -1.90
C ASN A 60 -15.98 3.55 -1.17
N LEU A 61 -15.98 2.26 -1.52
CA LEU A 61 -15.02 1.29 -1.01
C LEU A 61 -13.90 1.09 -2.02
N PHE A 62 -12.66 1.20 -1.55
CA PHE A 62 -11.46 0.99 -2.33
C PHE A 62 -10.66 -0.15 -1.72
N THR A 63 -10.67 -1.30 -2.39
CA THR A 63 -9.78 -2.41 -2.07
C THR A 63 -8.57 -2.35 -2.99
N PHE A 64 -7.38 -2.33 -2.39
CA PHE A 64 -6.13 -2.34 -3.13
C PHE A 64 -5.09 -3.22 -2.47
N TYR A 65 -4.08 -3.54 -3.26
CA TYR A 65 -2.92 -4.30 -2.85
C TYR A 65 -1.66 -3.45 -3.05
N ILE A 66 -0.85 -3.36 -1.99
CA ILE A 66 0.41 -2.60 -1.98
C ILE A 66 1.51 -3.44 -1.33
N GLU A 67 2.70 -3.44 -1.92
CA GLU A 67 3.84 -4.18 -1.43
C GLU A 67 4.91 -3.23 -0.92
N PHE A 68 5.31 -3.37 0.34
CA PHE A 68 6.45 -2.66 0.91
C PHE A 68 7.67 -3.56 0.79
N LEU A 69 8.58 -3.19 -0.10
CA LEU A 69 9.70 -4.03 -0.50
C LEU A 69 11.04 -3.37 -0.19
N TYR A 70 11.99 -4.20 0.21
CA TYR A 70 13.40 -3.89 0.32
C TYR A 70 14.17 -4.67 -0.75
N LYS A 71 15.25 -4.08 -1.24
CA LYS A 71 16.17 -4.77 -2.15
C LYS A 71 17.01 -5.74 -1.33
N THR A 72 17.13 -6.97 -1.82
CA THR A 72 17.96 -8.00 -1.21
C THR A 72 19.19 -8.27 -2.06
N GLU A 73 20.21 -8.85 -1.44
CA GLU A 73 21.40 -9.28 -2.18
C GLU A 73 21.14 -10.63 -2.85
N PHE A 74 21.73 -10.82 -4.04
CA PHE A 74 21.64 -12.09 -4.75
C PHE A 74 22.28 -13.21 -3.91
N GLY A 75 21.52 -14.26 -3.62
CA GLY A 75 22.01 -15.41 -2.85
C GLY A 75 21.86 -15.30 -1.33
N GLN A 76 21.14 -14.30 -0.80
CA GLN A 76 20.80 -14.24 0.62
C GLN A 76 19.94 -15.44 1.06
N TYR A 77 20.29 -16.04 2.20
CA TYR A 77 19.54 -17.14 2.80
C TYR A 77 18.21 -16.65 3.39
N THR A 78 17.23 -17.55 3.53
CA THR A 78 15.88 -17.25 4.03
C THR A 78 15.86 -16.59 5.41
N SER A 79 16.87 -16.81 6.27
CA SER A 79 16.97 -16.18 7.59
C SER A 79 17.21 -14.67 7.52
N ASP A 80 17.97 -14.19 6.54
CA ASP A 80 18.32 -12.77 6.43
C ASP A 80 17.14 -11.96 5.89
N ASN A 81 16.30 -12.62 5.09
CA ASN A 81 15.05 -12.09 4.58
C ASN A 81 14.02 -11.76 5.67
N GLU A 82 14.03 -12.47 6.80
CA GLU A 82 13.10 -12.21 7.91
C GLU A 82 13.25 -10.80 8.49
N THR A 83 14.45 -10.23 8.46
CA THR A 83 14.67 -8.83 8.89
C THR A 83 13.91 -7.86 8.00
N TYR A 84 13.98 -8.04 6.67
CA TYR A 84 13.26 -7.21 5.71
C TYR A 84 11.74 -7.41 5.80
N VAL A 85 11.28 -8.63 6.05
CA VAL A 85 9.85 -8.92 6.30
C VAL A 85 9.37 -8.17 7.55
N ALA A 86 10.12 -8.20 8.65
CA ALA A 86 9.76 -7.49 9.88
C ALA A 86 9.73 -5.97 9.70
N GLN A 87 10.73 -5.41 9.00
CA GLN A 87 10.79 -3.98 8.66
C GLN A 87 9.62 -3.57 7.75
N ALA A 88 9.31 -4.36 6.72
CA ALA A 88 8.18 -4.13 5.84
C ALA A 88 6.84 -4.24 6.56
N LEU A 89 6.70 -5.17 7.50
CA LEU A 89 5.50 -5.31 8.34
C LEU A 89 5.28 -4.07 9.21
N GLN A 90 6.36 -3.54 9.79
CA GLN A 90 6.28 -2.28 10.53
C GLN A 90 5.83 -1.13 9.61
N MET A 91 6.32 -1.07 8.37
CA MET A 91 5.91 -0.07 7.39
C MET A 91 4.43 -0.19 7.02
N ALA A 92 3.96 -1.40 6.75
CA ALA A 92 2.55 -1.68 6.48
C ALA A 92 1.65 -1.25 7.66
N ASN A 93 2.07 -1.53 8.89
CA ASN A 93 1.32 -1.09 10.08
C ASN A 93 1.27 0.44 10.21
N ARG A 94 2.38 1.14 9.94
CA ARG A 94 2.40 2.61 9.91
C ARG A 94 1.47 3.15 8.84
N PHE A 95 1.47 2.54 7.65
CA PHE A 95 0.57 2.88 6.56
C PHE A 95 -0.90 2.78 6.99
N ILE A 96 -1.31 1.66 7.61
CA ILE A 96 -2.69 1.45 8.08
C ILE A 96 -3.10 2.55 9.08
N VAL A 97 -2.24 2.83 10.06
CA VAL A 97 -2.50 3.86 11.08
C VAL A 97 -2.58 5.25 10.45
N GLN A 98 -1.71 5.56 9.49
CA GLN A 98 -1.69 6.86 8.84
C GLN A 98 -2.86 7.03 7.89
N ALA A 99 -3.24 6.00 7.13
CA ALA A 99 -4.44 6.01 6.30
C ALA A 99 -5.70 6.30 7.11
N ALA A 100 -5.81 5.74 8.33
CA ALA A 100 -6.93 6.01 9.24
C ALA A 100 -7.01 7.46 9.74
N LYS A 101 -5.88 8.19 9.73
CA LYS A 101 -5.76 9.58 10.18
C LYS A 101 -5.66 10.58 9.04
N TYR A 102 -5.49 10.10 7.81
CA TYR A 102 -5.23 10.92 6.64
C TYR A 102 -6.37 11.91 6.38
N ARG A 103 -5.99 13.17 6.17
CA ARG A 103 -6.90 14.29 5.90
C ARG A 103 -6.58 14.87 4.54
N ASN A 104 -7.62 15.29 3.84
CA ASN A 104 -7.52 16.10 2.63
C ASN A 104 -8.29 17.40 2.87
N GLY A 105 -7.57 18.49 3.18
CA GLY A 105 -8.17 19.70 3.74
C GLY A 105 -8.57 19.50 5.21
N GLU A 106 -9.74 20.01 5.60
CA GLU A 106 -10.20 19.98 6.99
C GLU A 106 -10.79 18.64 7.44
N VAL A 107 -11.20 17.80 6.48
CA VAL A 107 -11.94 16.55 6.73
C VAL A 107 -11.01 15.33 6.59
N ARG A 108 -11.27 14.29 7.39
CA ARG A 108 -10.66 12.97 7.19
C ARG A 108 -11.08 12.43 5.82
N PHE A 109 -10.15 11.85 5.08
CA PHE A 109 -10.46 11.33 3.75
C PHE A 109 -10.94 9.88 3.79
N PHE A 110 -10.39 9.07 4.70
CA PHE A 110 -10.79 7.67 4.88
C PHE A 110 -11.50 7.43 6.22
N LYS A 111 -12.51 6.56 6.19
CA LYS A 111 -13.08 5.87 7.35
C LYS A 111 -12.56 4.42 7.33
N VAL A 112 -11.97 3.98 8.44
CA VAL A 112 -11.70 2.55 8.66
C VAL A 112 -12.93 1.98 9.32
N LYS A 113 -13.64 1.06 8.65
CA LYS A 113 -14.78 0.37 9.25
C LYS A 113 -14.28 -0.68 10.24
N ALA A 114 -14.92 -0.76 11.40
CA ALA A 114 -14.65 -1.82 12.36
C ALA A 114 -14.99 -3.18 11.72
N GLY A 115 -14.02 -4.09 11.66
CA GLY A 115 -14.20 -5.44 11.10
C GLY A 115 -13.57 -5.65 9.71
N ASP A 116 -13.20 -4.59 8.99
CA ASP A 116 -12.43 -4.72 7.75
C ASP A 116 -11.01 -5.20 8.09
N LYS A 117 -10.68 -6.42 7.67
CA LYS A 117 -9.38 -7.03 7.94
C LYS A 117 -8.37 -6.52 6.91
N ALA A 118 -7.31 -5.88 7.40
CA ALA A 118 -6.07 -5.77 6.65
C ALA A 118 -5.35 -7.12 6.69
N GLN A 119 -4.83 -7.57 5.55
CA GLN A 119 -4.05 -8.79 5.46
C GLN A 119 -2.63 -8.46 5.02
N CYS A 120 -1.65 -8.85 5.85
CA CYS A 120 -0.23 -8.77 5.53
C CYS A 120 0.30 -10.17 5.22
N VAL A 121 0.98 -10.34 4.09
CA VAL A 121 1.60 -11.61 3.68
C VAL A 121 3.06 -11.36 3.29
N PRO A 122 4.02 -12.18 3.77
CA PRO A 122 5.40 -12.12 3.31
C PRO A 122 5.54 -12.30 1.81
N VAL A 123 6.43 -11.52 1.21
CA VAL A 123 6.77 -11.57 -0.21
C VAL A 123 8.29 -11.71 -0.30
N TYR A 124 8.76 -12.67 -1.09
CA TYR A 124 10.18 -13.01 -1.21
C TYR A 124 10.59 -13.06 -2.67
N ASN A 125 11.83 -12.62 -2.94
CA ASN A 125 12.48 -12.65 -4.26
C ASN A 125 11.56 -12.19 -5.40
N LYS A 126 10.88 -11.06 -5.19
CA LYS A 126 9.97 -10.50 -6.18
C LYS A 126 10.69 -9.52 -7.11
N PHE A 127 10.25 -9.48 -8.36
CA PHE A 127 10.85 -8.72 -9.47
C PHE A 127 12.29 -9.14 -9.81
N ASP A 128 12.75 -8.74 -11.00
CA ASP A 128 14.07 -9.13 -11.51
C ASP A 128 15.23 -8.62 -10.61
N VAL A 129 15.02 -7.53 -9.88
CA VAL A 129 16.01 -6.91 -8.98
C VAL A 129 16.22 -7.64 -7.63
N ASN A 130 15.49 -8.74 -7.36
CA ASN A 130 15.43 -9.44 -6.07
C ASN A 130 14.96 -8.56 -4.90
N THR A 131 13.73 -8.77 -4.46
CA THR A 131 13.14 -7.98 -3.37
C THR A 131 12.41 -8.84 -2.35
N THR A 132 12.42 -8.42 -1.09
CA THR A 132 11.70 -9.07 0.02
C THR A 132 10.94 -8.03 0.84
N GLY A 133 9.77 -8.41 1.36
CA GLY A 133 9.01 -7.56 2.26
C GLY A 133 7.61 -8.09 2.56
N ILE A 134 6.61 -7.20 2.54
CA ILE A 134 5.22 -7.51 2.88
C ILE A 134 4.27 -6.97 1.80
N GLY A 135 3.36 -7.83 1.37
CA GLY A 135 2.15 -7.44 0.65
C GLY A 135 1.01 -7.14 1.63
N LEU A 136 0.39 -5.97 1.48
CA LEU A 136 -0.76 -5.50 2.24
C LEU A 136 -1.99 -5.43 1.33
N THR A 137 -3.00 -6.21 1.66
CA THR A 137 -4.36 -6.05 1.11
C THR A 137 -5.21 -5.31 2.13
N ILE A 138 -5.83 -4.19 1.73
CA ILE A 138 -6.68 -3.39 2.59
C ILE A 138 -7.85 -2.79 1.81
N THR A 139 -8.99 -2.65 2.51
CA THR A 139 -10.16 -1.91 2.04
C THR A 139 -10.28 -0.62 2.83
N LEU A 140 -10.38 0.52 2.14
CA LEU A 140 -10.62 1.83 2.73
C LEU A 140 -11.95 2.39 2.22
N ALA A 141 -12.77 2.90 3.12
CA ALA A 141 -13.99 3.62 2.77
C ALA A 141 -13.70 5.12 2.72
N THR A 142 -14.21 5.85 1.72
CA THR A 142 -14.16 7.31 1.77
C THR A 142 -15.06 7.83 2.88
N ALA A 143 -14.57 8.84 3.60
CA ALA A 143 -15.40 9.59 4.51
C ALA A 143 -16.14 10.65 3.69
N ASN A 144 -17.44 10.46 3.46
CA ASN A 144 -18.25 11.60 3.05
C ASN A 144 -18.40 12.57 4.22
N SER A 145 -18.21 13.86 3.90
CA SER A 145 -18.64 15.03 4.68
C SER A 145 -20.16 15.15 4.67
#